data_AF-A0AAV7NE82-F1
#
_entry.id   AF-A0AAV7NE82-F1
#
_cell.length_a   1.000
_cell.length_b   1.000
_cell.length_c   1.000
_cell.angle_alpha   90.00
_cell.angle_beta   90.00
_cell.angle_gamma   90.00
#
_symmetry.space_group_name_H-M   'P 1'
#
loop_
_entity.id
_entity.type
_entity.pdbx_description
1 polymer ?
#
loop_
_entity_poly.entity_id
_entity_poly.type
_entity_poly.pdbx_seq_one_letter_code
_entity_poly.pdbx_strand_id
1 'polypeptide(L)'
;MKNAPATFQRLVNRVLSGLESFSAAYLDDIAVFSSTWRDHLVHLKEVLQALLQAGLTIKASKCQIGQSSVVYLGHLVGGGHVQPLQPKIQTILDWEAPKTQTQVRAFLGLTGYYRRFVQNFGTIVAPLTELTSKKQPKKVIWTPECQKAFDTLKQAMCSAPVLLAPDYSKEFVVQTDASEEGIGAVLAQVNEEGHDHPVAFISRRLLPREKKWSAIEREAFAVVWSLKKLRPYLFGTHFRVQTDHRPLRWLMQMRGENPKLLRWSISLQGMDFTVEHRPGTAHANADGLSRFFHLADEDYQGVG
;
A
#
# COMPACT_ATOMS: atom_id res chain seq x y z
N MET A 1 2.15 -20.72 13.32
CA MET A 1 1.22 -21.14 14.40
C MET A 1 0.05 -20.16 14.44
N LYS A 2 -1.19 -20.61 14.27
CA LYS A 2 -2.37 -19.71 14.21
C LYS A 2 -2.68 -18.99 15.55
N ASN A 3 -2.26 -19.56 16.69
CA ASN A 3 -2.58 -19.03 18.02
C ASN A 3 -1.43 -18.23 18.68
N ALA A 4 -0.29 -18.07 18.01
CA ALA A 4 0.85 -17.35 18.58
C ALA A 4 0.53 -15.87 18.91
N PRO A 5 -0.19 -15.11 18.05
CA PRO A 5 -0.55 -13.72 18.35
C PRO A 5 -1.49 -13.60 19.56
N ALA A 6 -2.47 -14.50 19.69
CA ALA A 6 -3.41 -14.50 20.81
C ALA A 6 -2.73 -14.86 22.15
N THR A 7 -1.73 -15.74 22.13
CA THR A 7 -0.93 -16.05 23.33
C THR A 7 -0.02 -14.89 23.69
N PHE A 8 0.62 -14.24 22.72
CA PHE A 8 1.44 -13.06 22.97
C PHE A 8 0.60 -11.89 23.51
N GLN A 9 -0.58 -11.63 22.94
CA GLN A 9 -1.52 -10.62 23.45
C GLN A 9 -1.87 -10.87 24.92
N ARG A 10 -2.19 -12.11 25.30
CA ARG A 10 -2.51 -12.44 26.70
C ARG A 10 -1.33 -12.18 27.64
N LEU A 11 -0.11 -12.47 27.19
CA LEU A 11 1.10 -12.13 27.94
C LEU A 11 1.22 -10.61 28.10
N VAL A 12 1.13 -9.84 27.01
CA VAL A 12 1.28 -8.38 27.06
C VAL A 12 0.19 -7.74 27.94
N ASN A 13 -1.06 -8.19 27.84
CA ASN A 13 -2.15 -7.72 28.71
C ASN A 13 -1.85 -7.98 30.19
N ARG A 14 -1.23 -9.11 30.52
CA ARG A 14 -0.83 -9.42 31.90
C ARG A 14 0.31 -8.53 32.37
N VAL A 15 1.27 -8.23 31.49
CA VAL A 15 2.41 -7.35 31.81
C VAL A 15 1.97 -5.91 32.02
N LEU A 16 0.99 -5.44 31.26
CA LEU A 16 0.43 -4.09 31.37
C LEU A 16 -0.70 -3.97 32.41
N SER A 17 -0.95 -5.02 33.19
CA SER A 17 -2.00 -4.99 34.20
C SER A 17 -1.70 -3.92 35.26
N GLY A 18 -2.65 -3.02 35.49
CA GLY A 18 -2.49 -1.85 36.35
C GLY A 18 -1.93 -0.59 35.66
N LEU A 19 -1.59 -0.68 34.36
CA LEU A 19 -1.10 0.44 33.54
C LEU A 19 -2.07 0.83 32.41
N GLU A 20 -3.30 0.32 32.44
CA GLU A 20 -4.28 0.45 31.35
C GLU A 20 -4.79 1.89 31.16
N SER A 21 -4.65 2.74 32.18
CA SER A 21 -5.07 4.15 32.14
C SER A 21 -4.22 5.01 31.20
N PHE A 22 -3.00 4.58 30.86
CA PHE A 22 -2.06 5.30 29.99
C PHE A 22 -1.32 4.39 29.00
N SER A 23 -1.72 3.12 28.89
CA SER A 23 -1.16 2.20 27.92
C SER A 23 -2.22 1.29 27.29
N ALA A 24 -2.02 0.96 26.01
CA ALA A 24 -2.86 0.03 25.27
C ALA A 24 -1.97 -0.90 24.44
N ALA A 25 -2.28 -2.19 24.44
CA ALA A 25 -1.55 -3.18 23.66
C ALA A 25 -2.44 -3.84 22.62
N TYR A 26 -1.90 -3.97 21.41
CA TYR A 26 -2.52 -4.75 20.36
C TYR A 26 -1.45 -5.54 19.60
N LEU A 27 -1.53 -6.85 19.74
CA LEU A 27 -0.57 -7.85 19.31
C LEU A 27 0.86 -7.50 19.74
N ASP A 28 1.69 -7.09 18.79
CA ASP A 28 3.12 -6.79 19.01
C ASP A 28 3.38 -5.32 19.36
N ASP A 29 2.36 -4.46 19.29
CA ASP A 29 2.50 -3.01 19.42
C ASP A 29 1.87 -2.49 20.73
N ILE A 30 2.64 -1.72 21.50
CA ILE A 30 2.21 -1.07 22.74
C ILE A 30 2.21 0.45 22.52
N ALA A 31 1.05 1.07 22.68
CA ALA A 31 0.89 2.52 22.73
C ALA A 31 0.93 2.99 24.18
N VAL A 32 1.69 4.06 24.43
CA VAL A 32 1.71 4.77 25.71
C VAL A 32 1.26 6.20 25.43
N PHE A 33 0.27 6.69 26.16
CA PHE A 33 -0.35 8.00 25.92
C PHE A 33 -0.47 8.79 27.22
N SER A 34 -0.38 10.12 27.14
CA SER A 34 -0.35 11.00 28.31
C SER A 34 -0.76 12.41 27.94
N SER A 35 -1.28 13.18 28.90
CA SER A 35 -1.73 14.55 28.66
C SER A 35 -0.60 15.58 28.68
N THR A 36 0.51 15.29 29.37
CA THR A 36 1.68 16.17 29.44
C THR A 36 2.97 15.40 29.18
N TRP A 37 4.01 16.10 28.72
CA TRP A 37 5.34 15.50 28.53
C TRP A 37 5.93 14.95 29.83
N ARG A 38 5.69 15.62 30.96
CA ARG A 38 6.18 15.21 32.27
C ARG A 38 5.57 13.86 32.69
N ASP A 39 4.25 13.73 32.55
CA ASP A 39 3.55 12.47 32.85
C ASP A 39 3.97 11.38 31.86
N HIS A 40 4.19 11.74 30.60
CA HIS A 40 4.64 10.80 29.57
C HIS A 40 5.96 10.12 29.92
N LEU A 41 6.93 10.86 30.48
CA LEU A 41 8.19 10.28 30.93
C LEU A 41 8.00 9.28 32.09
N VAL A 42 7.06 9.56 33.00
CA VAL A 42 6.73 8.67 34.12
C VAL A 42 6.06 7.40 33.59
N HIS A 43 5.00 7.54 32.80
CA HIS A 43 4.27 6.41 32.21
C HIS A 43 5.16 5.54 31.33
N LEU A 44 6.01 6.15 30.49
CA LEU A 44 6.96 5.42 29.66
C LEU A 44 7.94 4.61 30.51
N LYS A 45 8.45 5.20 31.60
CA LYS A 45 9.35 4.49 32.52
C LYS A 45 8.66 3.28 33.15
N GLU A 46 7.42 3.43 33.61
CA GLU A 46 6.65 2.34 34.23
C GLU A 46 6.38 1.19 33.24
N VAL A 47 5.95 1.50 32.02
CA VAL A 47 5.73 0.51 30.96
C VAL A 47 7.04 -0.22 30.60
N LEU A 48 8.15 0.52 30.42
CA LEU A 48 9.44 -0.08 30.12
C LEU A 48 9.95 -0.97 31.27
N GLN A 49 9.71 -0.58 32.52
CA GLN A 49 10.05 -1.39 33.69
C GLN A 49 9.21 -2.67 33.77
N ALA A 50 7.91 -2.59 33.51
CA ALA A 50 7.04 -3.77 33.46
C ALA A 50 7.49 -4.78 32.39
N LEU A 51 7.83 -4.28 31.19
CA LEU A 51 8.36 -5.11 30.11
C LEU A 51 9.70 -5.76 30.48
N LEU A 52 10.61 -5.01 31.11
CA LEU A 52 11.90 -5.52 31.58
C LEU A 52 11.71 -6.61 32.64
N GLN A 53 10.82 -6.41 33.61
CA GLN A 53 10.53 -7.39 34.67
C GLN A 53 9.92 -8.68 34.11
N ALA A 54 9.15 -8.59 33.03
CA ALA A 54 8.59 -9.73 32.32
C ALA A 54 9.61 -10.45 31.39
N GLY A 55 10.84 -9.95 31.29
CA GLY A 55 11.86 -10.50 30.39
C GLY A 55 11.60 -10.22 28.91
N LEU A 56 10.80 -9.20 28.59
CA LEU A 56 10.49 -8.80 27.21
C LEU A 56 11.50 -7.78 26.69
N THR A 57 11.91 -7.95 25.43
CA THR A 57 12.88 -7.07 24.78
C THR A 57 12.21 -6.23 23.70
N ILE A 58 12.50 -4.94 23.70
CA ILE A 58 11.97 -4.00 22.71
C ILE A 58 13.05 -3.68 21.68
N LYS A 59 12.67 -3.65 20.40
CA LYS A 59 13.57 -3.22 19.33
C LYS A 59 13.56 -1.69 19.23
N ALA A 60 14.56 -1.04 19.84
CA ALA A 60 14.69 0.42 19.88
C ALA A 60 14.55 1.10 18.51
N SER A 61 15.14 0.52 17.44
CA SER A 61 15.05 1.07 16.07
C SER A 61 13.66 1.06 15.44
N LYS A 62 12.67 0.43 16.08
CA LYS A 62 11.26 0.45 15.66
C LYS A 62 10.38 1.30 16.58
N CYS A 63 10.92 1.83 17.68
CA CYS A 63 10.14 2.62 18.63
C CYS A 63 9.95 4.04 18.14
N GLN A 64 8.75 4.57 18.34
CA GLN A 64 8.42 5.98 18.16
C GLN A 64 8.15 6.56 19.54
N ILE A 65 9.06 7.38 20.08
CA ILE A 65 8.99 7.89 21.45
C ILE A 65 8.78 9.40 21.42
N GLY A 66 7.84 9.90 22.23
CA GLY A 66 7.62 11.33 22.43
C GLY A 66 7.12 12.09 21.20
N GLN A 67 6.35 11.42 20.33
CA GLN A 67 5.72 12.08 19.18
C GLN A 67 4.37 12.68 19.58
N SER A 68 4.02 13.82 19.01
CA SER A 68 2.71 14.45 19.18
C SER A 68 1.57 13.67 18.52
N SER A 69 1.90 12.87 17.50
CA SER A 69 1.00 11.95 16.81
C SER A 69 1.73 10.70 16.36
N VAL A 70 1.10 9.54 16.45
CA VAL A 70 1.65 8.24 16.02
C VAL A 70 0.63 7.48 15.18
N VAL A 71 1.10 6.60 14.30
CA VAL A 71 0.22 5.67 13.59
C VAL A 71 0.01 4.43 14.45
N TYR A 72 -1.23 4.23 14.91
CA TYR A 72 -1.61 3.09 15.74
C TYR A 72 -2.88 2.45 15.18
N LEU A 73 -2.84 1.15 14.87
CA LEU A 73 -3.98 0.38 14.31
C LEU A 73 -4.66 1.06 13.12
N GLY A 74 -3.85 1.58 12.18
CA GLY A 74 -4.33 2.24 10.98
C GLY A 74 -4.84 3.67 11.18
N HIS A 75 -4.81 4.19 12.39
CA HIS A 75 -5.23 5.56 12.68
C HIS A 75 -4.02 6.41 13.01
N LEU A 76 -4.06 7.68 12.62
CA LEU A 76 -3.20 8.71 13.17
C LEU A 76 -3.82 9.17 14.50
N VAL A 77 -3.15 8.86 15.61
CA VAL A 77 -3.60 9.19 16.97
C VAL A 77 -2.68 10.26 17.54
N GLY A 78 -3.24 11.40 17.95
CA GLY A 78 -2.47 12.51 18.51
C GLY A 78 -3.33 13.72 18.85
N GLY A 79 -2.89 14.53 19.81
CA GLY A 79 -3.58 15.78 20.18
C GLY A 79 -5.04 15.62 20.64
N GLY A 80 -5.42 14.45 21.15
CA GLY A 80 -6.82 14.15 21.55
C GLY A 80 -7.73 13.74 20.39
N HIS A 81 -7.19 13.56 19.18
CA HIS A 81 -7.93 13.15 18.01
C HIS A 81 -7.46 11.78 17.49
N VAL A 82 -8.40 11.03 16.94
CA VAL A 82 -8.16 9.79 16.18
C VAL A 82 -8.64 10.05 14.77
N GLN A 83 -7.71 10.05 13.82
CA GLN A 83 -8.01 10.31 12.41
C GLN A 83 -7.66 9.08 11.57
N PRO A 84 -8.44 8.75 10.53
CA PRO A 84 -8.04 7.76 9.55
C PRO A 84 -6.68 8.13 8.92
N LEU A 85 -5.86 7.12 8.62
CA LEU A 85 -4.57 7.37 7.97
C LEU A 85 -4.78 8.03 6.60
N GLN A 86 -3.97 9.04 6.31
CA GLN A 86 -4.01 9.74 5.03
C GLN A 86 -3.66 8.77 3.88
N PRO A 87 -4.49 8.73 2.82
CA PRO A 87 -4.21 7.96 1.63
C PRO A 87 -2.78 8.12 1.11
N LYS A 88 -2.16 7.02 0.71
CA LYS A 88 -0.88 7.09 -0.01
C LYS A 88 -1.21 7.44 -1.45
N ILE A 89 -1.00 8.70 -1.84
CA ILE A 89 -1.26 9.20 -3.21
C ILE A 89 -0.02 9.71 -3.92
N GLN A 90 1.12 9.72 -3.23
CA GLN A 90 2.36 10.31 -3.74
C GLN A 90 2.76 9.71 -5.10
N THR A 91 2.53 8.42 -5.31
CA THR A 91 2.75 7.76 -6.61
C THR A 91 2.00 8.42 -7.76
N ILE A 92 0.77 8.89 -7.53
CA ILE A 92 -0.02 9.60 -8.56
C ILE A 92 0.48 11.03 -8.71
N LEU A 93 0.77 11.72 -7.59
CA LEU A 93 1.25 13.10 -7.60
C LEU A 93 2.62 13.24 -8.28
N ASP A 94 3.50 12.27 -8.08
CA ASP A 94 4.84 12.24 -8.69
C ASP A 94 4.85 11.66 -10.11
N TRP A 95 3.67 11.32 -10.65
CA TRP A 95 3.60 10.77 -12.00
C TRP A 95 4.03 11.82 -13.02
N GLU A 96 5.14 11.56 -13.72
CA GLU A 96 5.70 12.45 -14.76
C GLU A 96 4.91 12.37 -16.07
N ALA A 97 4.92 13.46 -16.85
CA ALA A 97 4.24 13.49 -18.14
C ALA A 97 4.71 12.33 -19.06
N PRO A 98 3.80 11.47 -19.53
CA PRO A 98 4.11 10.38 -20.47
C PRO A 98 4.81 10.85 -21.74
N LYS A 99 5.95 10.22 -22.06
CA LYS A 99 6.76 10.45 -23.27
C LYS A 99 6.44 9.45 -24.39
N THR A 100 5.77 8.34 -24.08
CA THR A 100 5.47 7.26 -25.05
C THR A 100 4.00 6.84 -25.03
N GLN A 101 3.50 6.30 -26.16
CA GLN A 101 2.11 5.81 -26.22
C GLN A 101 1.83 4.71 -25.18
N THR A 102 2.83 3.90 -24.83
CA THR A 102 2.70 2.86 -23.81
C THR A 102 2.47 3.46 -22.43
N GLN A 103 3.22 4.50 -22.06
CA GLN A 103 3.01 5.23 -20.80
C GLN A 103 1.65 5.93 -20.76
N VAL A 104 1.21 6.53 -21.88
CA VAL A 104 -0.13 7.13 -21.98
C VAL A 104 -1.21 6.06 -21.77
N ARG A 105 -1.08 4.89 -22.39
CA ARG A 105 -2.02 3.77 -22.21
C ARG A 105 -2.04 3.26 -20.77
N ALA A 106 -0.89 3.17 -20.11
CA ALA A 106 -0.81 2.76 -18.70
C ALA A 106 -1.56 3.75 -17.79
N PHE A 107 -1.36 5.06 -17.99
CA PHE A 107 -2.06 6.10 -17.24
C PHE A 107 -3.59 6.10 -17.51
N LEU A 108 -3.99 5.96 -18.78
CA LEU A 108 -5.40 5.85 -19.18
C LEU A 108 -6.05 4.56 -18.67
N GLY A 109 -5.31 3.46 -18.59
CA GLY A 109 -5.79 2.20 -18.00
C GLY A 109 -6.13 2.37 -16.52
N LEU A 110 -5.22 3.00 -15.76
CA LEU A 110 -5.44 3.29 -14.34
C LEU A 110 -6.60 4.25 -14.12
N THR A 111 -6.57 5.43 -14.75
CA THR A 111 -7.61 6.45 -14.57
C THR A 111 -8.96 5.99 -15.15
N GLY A 112 -8.93 5.24 -16.24
CA GLY A 112 -10.11 4.64 -16.87
C GLY A 112 -10.84 3.63 -15.99
N TYR A 113 -10.12 2.90 -15.15
CA TYR A 113 -10.73 2.01 -14.16
C TYR A 113 -11.64 2.77 -13.19
N TYR A 114 -11.23 3.98 -12.80
CA TYR A 114 -11.96 4.85 -11.88
C TYR A 114 -12.84 5.91 -12.56
N ARG A 115 -13.06 5.80 -13.88
CA ARG A 115 -13.82 6.79 -14.68
C ARG A 115 -15.19 7.17 -14.12
N ARG A 116 -15.84 6.24 -13.40
CA ARG A 116 -17.16 6.44 -12.78
C ARG A 116 -17.16 7.52 -11.70
N PHE A 117 -16.00 7.73 -11.06
CA PHE A 117 -15.81 8.69 -9.98
C PHE A 117 -15.27 10.03 -10.50
N VAL A 118 -15.03 10.16 -11.81
CA VAL A 118 -14.49 11.38 -12.42
C VAL A 118 -15.57 12.01 -13.29
N GLN A 119 -16.09 13.16 -12.86
CA GLN A 119 -17.06 13.91 -13.65
C GLN A 119 -16.43 14.35 -14.97
N ASN A 120 -17.18 14.23 -16.07
CA ASN A 120 -16.74 14.60 -17.42
C ASN A 120 -15.47 13.85 -17.88
N PHE A 121 -15.21 12.64 -17.38
CA PHE A 121 -14.02 11.86 -17.70
C PHE A 121 -13.71 11.81 -19.20
N GLY A 122 -14.72 11.52 -20.04
CA GLY A 122 -14.56 11.42 -21.49
C GLY A 122 -14.02 12.69 -22.15
N THR A 123 -14.47 13.85 -21.71
CA THR A 123 -13.99 15.15 -22.19
C THR A 123 -12.55 15.41 -21.74
N ILE A 124 -12.22 15.04 -20.49
CA ILE A 124 -10.89 15.25 -19.93
C ILE A 124 -9.86 14.36 -20.62
N VAL A 125 -10.16 13.07 -20.87
CA VAL A 125 -9.21 12.13 -21.48
C VAL A 125 -9.13 12.23 -23.00
N ALA A 126 -10.01 12.98 -23.67
CA ALA A 126 -10.03 13.11 -25.12
C ALA A 126 -8.63 13.43 -25.73
N PRO A 127 -7.91 14.47 -25.29
CA PRO A 127 -6.56 14.76 -25.82
C PRO A 127 -5.57 13.62 -25.57
N LEU A 128 -5.63 12.96 -24.41
CA LEU A 128 -4.75 11.84 -24.08
C LEU A 128 -5.07 10.58 -24.90
N THR A 129 -6.35 10.34 -25.18
CA THR A 129 -6.81 9.19 -25.96
C THR A 129 -6.36 9.31 -27.42
N GLU A 130 -6.38 10.52 -27.97
CA GLU A 130 -5.89 10.80 -29.32
C GLU A 130 -4.42 10.41 -29.50
N LEU A 131 -3.57 10.66 -28.49
CA LEU A 131 -2.16 10.26 -28.49
C LEU A 131 -1.95 8.75 -28.61
N THR A 132 -2.94 7.93 -28.27
CA THR A 132 -2.85 6.46 -28.33
C THR A 132 -3.33 5.86 -29.67
N SER A 133 -3.85 6.70 -30.57
CA SER A 133 -4.37 6.31 -31.87
C SER A 133 -3.29 5.73 -32.78
N LYS A 134 -3.65 4.70 -33.56
CA LYS A 134 -2.75 4.09 -34.58
C LYS A 134 -2.30 5.08 -35.65
N LYS A 135 -3.01 6.22 -35.81
CA LYS A 135 -2.70 7.26 -36.79
C LYS A 135 -1.58 8.21 -36.32
N GLN A 136 -1.25 8.21 -35.03
CA GLN A 136 -0.23 9.10 -34.44
C GLN A 136 1.14 8.42 -34.40
N PRO A 137 2.26 9.18 -34.49
CA PRO A 137 3.60 8.63 -34.38
C PRO A 137 3.83 7.99 -33.00
N LYS A 138 4.76 7.02 -32.92
CA LYS A 138 5.10 6.34 -31.66
C LYS A 138 5.65 7.30 -30.60
N LYS A 139 6.35 8.36 -31.04
CA LYS A 139 6.82 9.45 -30.18
C LYS A 139 5.65 10.40 -29.93
N VAL A 140 5.32 10.58 -28.65
CA VAL A 140 4.18 11.41 -28.23
C VAL A 140 4.58 12.88 -28.33
N ILE A 141 3.78 13.67 -29.06
CA ILE A 141 3.88 15.12 -29.04
C ILE A 141 3.00 15.61 -27.89
N TRP A 142 3.63 16.00 -26.78
CA TRP A 142 2.91 16.41 -25.58
C TRP A 142 2.51 17.88 -25.67
N THR A 143 1.20 18.14 -25.82
CA THR A 143 0.67 19.50 -25.96
C THR A 143 0.23 20.09 -24.61
N PRO A 144 0.04 21.41 -24.49
CA PRO A 144 -0.52 22.04 -23.29
C PRO A 144 -1.89 21.47 -22.88
N GLU A 145 -2.72 21.08 -23.85
CA GLU A 145 -4.02 20.42 -23.60
C GLU A 145 -3.83 19.04 -22.99
N CYS A 146 -2.82 18.27 -23.44
CA CYS A 146 -2.45 16.99 -22.85
C CYS A 146 -1.98 17.17 -21.40
N GLN A 147 -1.15 18.18 -21.14
CA GLN A 147 -0.68 18.49 -19.78
C GLN A 147 -1.84 18.86 -18.86
N LYS A 148 -2.74 19.74 -19.33
CA LYS A 148 -3.94 20.13 -18.57
C LYS A 148 -4.84 18.94 -18.25
N ALA A 149 -5.08 18.07 -19.22
CA ALA A 149 -5.86 16.85 -19.02
C ALA A 149 -5.19 15.91 -17.99
N PHE A 150 -3.88 15.73 -18.11
CA PHE A 150 -3.07 14.91 -17.21
C PHE A 150 -3.11 15.42 -15.76
N ASP A 151 -2.87 16.71 -15.54
CA ASP A 151 -2.90 17.30 -14.20
C ASP A 151 -4.30 17.27 -13.60
N THR A 152 -5.33 17.52 -14.41
CA THR A 152 -6.74 17.43 -13.97
C THR A 152 -7.07 16.01 -13.48
N LEU A 153 -6.63 14.98 -14.20
CA LEU A 153 -6.83 13.59 -13.81
C LEU A 153 -6.03 13.23 -12.56
N LYS A 154 -4.77 13.68 -12.43
CA LYS A 154 -3.98 13.48 -11.21
C LYS A 154 -4.68 14.07 -9.99
N GLN A 155 -5.21 15.29 -10.11
CA GLN A 155 -5.97 15.92 -9.03
C GLN A 155 -7.26 15.16 -8.70
N ALA A 156 -8.02 14.75 -9.72
CA ALA A 156 -9.24 13.95 -9.53
C ALA A 156 -8.94 12.63 -8.81
N MET A 157 -7.87 11.92 -9.19
CA MET A 157 -7.44 10.67 -8.57
C MET A 157 -7.01 10.81 -7.10
N CYS A 158 -6.59 12.00 -6.70
CA CYS A 158 -6.09 12.32 -5.36
C CYS A 158 -7.13 13.00 -4.47
N SER A 159 -8.35 13.21 -4.95
CA SER A 159 -9.41 13.93 -4.25
C SER A 159 -10.71 13.13 -4.22
N ALA A 160 -11.64 13.56 -3.36
CA ALA A 160 -13.00 13.07 -3.41
C ALA A 160 -13.64 13.49 -4.77
N PRO A 161 -14.41 12.60 -5.43
CA PRO A 161 -14.96 11.35 -4.91
C PRO A 161 -14.20 10.11 -5.35
N VAL A 162 -12.96 10.21 -5.88
CA VAL A 162 -12.18 9.04 -6.28
C VAL A 162 -11.49 8.41 -5.06
N LEU A 163 -11.00 9.23 -4.15
CA LEU A 163 -10.24 8.78 -3.00
C LEU A 163 -11.05 8.98 -1.72
N LEU A 164 -11.35 7.88 -1.03
CA LEU A 164 -12.08 7.92 0.24
C LEU A 164 -11.18 7.57 1.42
N ALA A 165 -11.54 8.12 2.57
CA ALA A 165 -10.96 7.71 3.84
C ALA A 165 -11.30 6.22 4.09
N PRO A 166 -10.37 5.44 4.68
CA PRO A 166 -10.62 4.04 4.98
C PRO A 166 -11.76 3.90 5.99
N ASP A 167 -12.69 2.98 5.71
CA ASP A 167 -13.75 2.56 6.61
C ASP A 167 -13.43 1.19 7.20
N TYR A 168 -12.91 1.13 8.43
CA TYR A 168 -12.47 -0.11 9.05
C TYR A 168 -13.59 -1.12 9.34
N SER A 169 -14.86 -0.76 9.15
CA SER A 169 -15.99 -1.71 9.19
C SER A 169 -16.13 -2.53 7.91
N LYS A 170 -15.50 -2.09 6.83
CA LYS A 170 -15.55 -2.73 5.50
C LYS A 170 -14.28 -3.50 5.21
N GLU A 171 -14.44 -4.60 4.49
CA GLU A 171 -13.33 -5.42 4.05
C GLU A 171 -12.44 -4.68 3.05
N PHE A 172 -11.12 -4.78 3.26
CA PHE A 172 -10.14 -4.25 2.32
C PHE A 172 -9.87 -5.23 1.17
N VAL A 173 -9.59 -4.68 -0.01
CA VAL A 173 -9.12 -5.40 -1.18
C VAL A 173 -7.78 -4.81 -1.61
N VAL A 174 -6.75 -5.64 -1.69
CA VAL A 174 -5.41 -5.27 -2.16
C VAL A 174 -5.21 -5.83 -3.55
N GLN A 175 -5.16 -4.97 -4.55
CA GLN A 175 -4.91 -5.34 -5.94
C GLN A 175 -3.44 -5.12 -6.25
N THR A 176 -2.70 -6.17 -6.61
CA THR A 176 -1.24 -6.08 -6.82
C THR A 176 -0.85 -6.55 -8.21
N ASP A 177 0.05 -5.81 -8.84
CA ASP A 177 0.61 -6.18 -10.14
C ASP A 177 2.12 -5.97 -10.20
N ALA A 178 2.79 -6.71 -11.08
CA ALA A 178 4.22 -6.64 -11.32
C ALA A 178 4.55 -6.58 -12.81
N SER A 179 5.37 -5.61 -13.19
CA SER A 179 5.98 -5.52 -14.52
C SER A 179 7.48 -5.85 -14.46
N GLU A 180 8.17 -5.77 -15.60
CA GLU A 180 9.63 -5.90 -15.65
C GLU A 180 10.36 -4.73 -14.98
N GLU A 181 9.71 -3.57 -14.88
CA GLU A 181 10.32 -2.33 -14.40
C GLU A 181 9.90 -1.98 -12.96
N GLY A 182 8.74 -2.42 -12.52
CA GLY A 182 8.17 -1.98 -11.25
C GLY A 182 7.07 -2.88 -10.72
N ILE A 183 6.66 -2.59 -9.49
CA ILE A 183 5.52 -3.21 -8.82
C ILE A 183 4.54 -2.13 -8.39
N GLY A 184 3.26 -2.44 -8.45
CA GLY A 184 2.16 -1.54 -8.12
C GLY A 184 1.11 -2.23 -7.28
N ALA A 185 0.45 -1.46 -6.42
CA ALA A 185 -0.75 -1.93 -5.76
C ALA A 185 -1.75 -0.81 -5.46
N VAL A 186 -3.02 -1.21 -5.47
CA VAL A 186 -4.13 -0.39 -5.00
C VAL A 186 -4.75 -1.04 -3.77
N LEU A 187 -4.91 -0.26 -2.71
CA LEU A 187 -5.79 -0.59 -1.61
C LEU A 187 -7.17 -0.02 -1.94
N ALA A 188 -8.21 -0.84 -1.91
CA ALA A 188 -9.57 -0.47 -2.19
C ALA A 188 -10.54 -1.04 -1.16
N GLN A 189 -11.76 -0.50 -1.12
CA GLN A 189 -12.89 -1.03 -0.39
C GLN A 189 -14.12 -1.08 -1.29
N VAL A 190 -14.94 -2.10 -1.12
CA VAL A 190 -16.17 -2.24 -1.91
C VAL A 190 -17.18 -1.21 -1.41
N ASN A 191 -17.69 -0.37 -2.31
CA ASN A 191 -18.75 0.59 -1.99
C ASN A 191 -20.13 -0.11 -1.92
N GLU A 192 -21.17 0.64 -1.56
CA GLU A 192 -22.55 0.11 -1.45
C GLU A 192 -23.09 -0.46 -2.78
N GLU A 193 -22.53 -0.01 -3.90
CA GLU A 193 -22.88 -0.46 -5.26
C GLU A 193 -22.09 -1.70 -5.71
N GLY A 194 -21.23 -2.26 -4.86
CA GLY A 194 -20.43 -3.45 -5.19
C GLY A 194 -19.17 -3.16 -6.03
N HIS A 195 -18.71 -1.90 -6.08
CA HIS A 195 -17.55 -1.48 -6.85
C HIS A 195 -16.34 -1.17 -5.96
N ASP A 196 -15.14 -1.51 -6.45
CA ASP A 196 -13.89 -1.19 -5.75
C ASP A 196 -13.63 0.32 -5.79
N HIS A 197 -13.60 0.92 -4.61
CA HIS A 197 -13.29 2.33 -4.39
C HIS A 197 -11.89 2.47 -3.80
N PRO A 198 -10.97 3.25 -4.38
CA PRO A 198 -9.59 3.27 -3.93
C PRO A 198 -9.42 4.09 -2.65
N VAL A 199 -8.60 3.55 -1.76
CA VAL A 199 -8.17 4.16 -0.49
C VAL A 199 -6.72 4.61 -0.58
N ALA A 200 -5.86 3.87 -1.27
CA ALA A 200 -4.45 4.23 -1.43
C ALA A 200 -3.83 3.61 -2.69
N PHE A 201 -2.90 4.34 -3.30
CA PHE A 201 -2.09 3.91 -4.43
C PHE A 201 -0.61 3.84 -4.02
N ILE A 202 0.03 2.69 -4.26
CA ILE A 202 1.45 2.53 -4.01
C ILE A 202 2.14 1.91 -5.22
N SER A 203 3.32 2.41 -5.56
CA SER A 203 4.19 1.76 -6.54
C SER A 203 5.65 1.90 -6.15
N ARG A 204 6.50 1.05 -6.74
CA ARG A 204 7.96 1.14 -6.59
C ARG A 204 8.67 0.52 -7.78
N ARG A 205 9.76 1.16 -8.21
CA ARG A 205 10.66 0.60 -9.22
C ARG A 205 11.38 -0.63 -8.68
N LEU A 206 11.54 -1.65 -9.53
CA LEU A 206 12.34 -2.83 -9.19
C LEU A 206 13.83 -2.45 -9.21
N LEU A 207 14.58 -2.95 -8.23
CA LEU A 207 16.04 -2.82 -8.22
C LEU A 207 16.64 -3.66 -9.35
N PRO A 208 17.88 -3.38 -9.83
CA PRO A 208 18.52 -4.14 -10.90
C PRO A 208 18.58 -5.66 -10.66
N ARG A 209 18.73 -6.11 -9.40
CA ARG A 209 18.67 -7.54 -9.06
C ARG A 209 17.25 -8.12 -9.14
N GLU A 210 16.24 -7.30 -8.85
CA GLU A 210 14.83 -7.70 -8.78
C GLU A 210 14.24 -7.78 -10.19
N LYS A 211 14.72 -6.95 -11.11
CA LYS A 211 14.39 -7.06 -12.55
C LYS A 211 14.77 -8.42 -13.14
N LYS A 212 15.87 -9.01 -12.68
CA LYS A 212 16.36 -10.34 -13.09
C LYS A 212 15.55 -11.51 -12.52
N TRP A 213 14.61 -11.26 -11.61
CA TRP A 213 13.75 -12.31 -11.08
C TRP A 213 12.76 -12.79 -12.13
N SER A 214 12.30 -14.04 -11.99
CA SER A 214 11.23 -14.57 -12.85
C SER A 214 9.94 -13.77 -12.64
N ALA A 215 9.02 -13.81 -13.62
CA ALA A 215 7.71 -13.17 -13.49
C ALA A 215 7.00 -13.57 -12.19
N ILE A 216 7.00 -14.86 -11.88
CA ILE A 216 6.42 -15.44 -10.65
C ILE A 216 7.04 -14.84 -9.38
N GLU A 217 8.37 -14.69 -9.35
CA GLU A 217 9.07 -14.09 -8.21
C GLU A 217 8.75 -12.59 -8.06
N ARG A 218 8.60 -11.86 -9.18
CA ARG A 218 8.22 -10.43 -9.17
C ARG A 218 6.81 -10.21 -8.66
N GLU A 219 5.85 -11.02 -9.09
CA GLU A 219 4.46 -10.97 -8.61
C GLU A 219 4.35 -11.35 -7.12
N ALA A 220 4.99 -12.45 -6.71
CA ALA A 220 5.02 -12.86 -5.31
C ALA A 220 5.62 -11.75 -4.43
N PHE A 221 6.65 -11.08 -4.93
CA PHE A 221 7.23 -9.94 -4.25
C PHE A 221 6.33 -8.70 -4.25
N ALA A 222 5.59 -8.43 -5.33
CA ALA A 222 4.61 -7.34 -5.37
C ALA A 222 3.58 -7.49 -4.25
N VAL A 223 3.08 -8.71 -4.03
CA VAL A 223 2.20 -9.02 -2.89
C VAL A 223 2.91 -8.73 -1.56
N VAL A 224 4.06 -9.36 -1.33
CA VAL A 224 4.79 -9.25 -0.04
C VAL A 224 5.14 -7.79 0.30
N TRP A 225 5.60 -7.04 -0.69
CA TRP A 225 5.94 -5.64 -0.55
C TRP A 225 4.71 -4.78 -0.25
N SER A 226 3.62 -4.99 -0.99
CA SER A 226 2.37 -4.23 -0.84
C SER A 226 1.76 -4.45 0.54
N LEU A 227 1.65 -5.71 0.97
CA LEU A 227 1.12 -6.06 2.29
C LEU A 227 1.96 -5.48 3.43
N LYS A 228 3.29 -5.44 3.28
CA LYS A 228 4.16 -4.76 4.27
C LYS A 228 3.97 -3.25 4.28
N LYS A 229 3.82 -2.62 3.12
CA LYS A 229 3.65 -1.16 3.01
C LYS A 229 2.27 -0.68 3.44
N LEU A 230 1.26 -1.53 3.29
CA LEU A 230 -0.14 -1.30 3.66
C LEU A 230 -0.48 -1.92 5.02
N ARG A 231 0.49 -2.52 5.72
CA ARG A 231 0.29 -3.09 7.07
C ARG A 231 -0.47 -2.17 8.02
N PRO A 232 -0.25 -0.83 8.07
CA PRO A 232 -1.05 0.04 8.92
C PRO A 232 -2.56 -0.07 8.65
N TYR A 233 -2.98 -0.25 7.40
CA TYR A 233 -4.39 -0.39 7.04
C TYR A 233 -4.94 -1.80 7.30
N LEU A 234 -4.11 -2.82 7.03
CA LEU A 234 -4.55 -4.21 6.93
C LEU A 234 -4.41 -5.01 8.24
N PHE A 235 -3.61 -4.53 9.19
CA PHE A 235 -3.31 -5.30 10.38
C PHE A 235 -4.55 -5.43 11.28
N GLY A 236 -4.82 -6.64 11.76
CA GLY A 236 -5.96 -6.92 12.64
C GLY A 236 -7.31 -7.09 11.94
N THR A 237 -7.36 -6.99 10.61
CA THR A 237 -8.58 -7.19 9.81
C THR A 237 -8.40 -8.34 8.81
N HIS A 238 -9.50 -8.97 8.42
CA HIS A 238 -9.51 -9.86 7.26
C HIS A 238 -9.59 -9.03 5.98
N PHE A 239 -8.84 -9.42 4.95
CA PHE A 239 -8.86 -8.73 3.66
C PHE A 239 -8.63 -9.68 2.49
N ARG A 240 -8.91 -9.21 1.28
CA ARG A 240 -8.67 -9.97 0.03
C ARG A 240 -7.47 -9.43 -0.73
N VAL A 241 -6.69 -10.34 -1.31
CA VAL A 241 -5.61 -10.00 -2.25
C VAL A 241 -6.01 -10.45 -3.64
N GLN A 242 -6.06 -9.51 -4.59
CA GLN A 242 -6.38 -9.76 -5.99
C GLN A 242 -5.14 -9.61 -6.86
N THR A 243 -4.78 -10.67 -7.57
CA THR A 243 -3.64 -10.71 -8.50
C THR A 243 -4.06 -11.42 -9.80
N ASP A 244 -3.44 -11.00 -10.89
CA ASP A 244 -3.60 -11.52 -12.25
C ASP A 244 -2.94 -12.89 -12.48
N HIS A 245 -2.11 -13.32 -11.54
CA HIS A 245 -1.46 -14.61 -11.57
C HIS A 245 -1.91 -15.46 -10.37
N ARG A 246 -1.56 -16.76 -10.34
CA ARG A 246 -1.89 -17.67 -9.21
C ARG A 246 -0.78 -17.82 -8.15
N PRO A 247 0.11 -16.85 -7.87
CA PRO A 247 1.36 -17.10 -7.14
C PRO A 247 1.14 -17.35 -5.64
N LEU A 248 -0.04 -17.05 -5.10
CA LEU A 248 -0.28 -17.13 -3.66
C LEU A 248 -0.82 -18.49 -3.18
N ARG A 249 -1.58 -19.22 -4.02
CA ARG A 249 -1.79 -20.67 -3.80
C ARG A 249 -0.43 -21.38 -3.74
N TRP A 250 0.51 -20.91 -4.55
CA TRP A 250 1.86 -21.43 -4.64
C TRP A 250 2.78 -21.01 -3.47
N LEU A 251 2.77 -19.75 -3.00
CA LEU A 251 3.51 -19.29 -1.80
C LEU A 251 3.16 -20.09 -0.54
N MET A 252 1.90 -20.54 -0.43
CA MET A 252 1.43 -21.39 0.67
C MET A 252 1.81 -22.87 0.47
N GLN A 253 1.86 -23.37 -0.77
CA GLN A 253 2.14 -24.77 -1.11
C GLN A 253 3.66 -25.08 -1.25
N MET A 254 4.47 -24.14 -1.71
CA MET A 254 5.90 -24.32 -2.04
C MET A 254 6.87 -23.82 -0.97
N ARG A 255 6.48 -23.97 0.29
CA ARG A 255 7.34 -23.65 1.45
C ARG A 255 8.64 -24.47 1.48
N GLY A 256 8.74 -25.57 0.72
CA GLY A 256 9.87 -26.50 0.76
C GLY A 256 11.04 -26.23 -0.20
N GLU A 257 10.84 -25.57 -1.35
CA GLU A 257 11.82 -25.61 -2.45
C GLU A 257 12.60 -24.29 -2.68
N ASN A 258 12.08 -23.15 -2.22
CA ASN A 258 12.75 -21.85 -2.42
C ASN A 258 12.88 -21.06 -1.09
N PRO A 259 14.09 -20.88 -0.55
CA PRO A 259 14.33 -20.15 0.70
C PRO A 259 13.78 -18.72 0.73
N LYS A 260 13.72 -18.05 -0.44
CA LYS A 260 13.20 -16.68 -0.57
C LYS A 260 11.70 -16.63 -0.26
N LEU A 261 10.94 -17.58 -0.82
CA LEU A 261 9.49 -17.69 -0.64
C LEU A 261 9.13 -18.16 0.76
N LEU A 262 9.91 -19.07 1.32
CA LEU A 262 9.73 -19.49 2.70
C LEU A 262 9.80 -18.29 3.64
N ARG A 263 10.85 -17.46 3.52
CA ARG A 263 11.00 -16.23 4.30
C ARG A 263 9.85 -15.25 4.09
N TRP A 264 9.37 -15.10 2.86
CA TRP A 264 8.21 -14.25 2.56
C TRP A 264 6.94 -14.78 3.18
N SER A 265 6.67 -16.09 3.07
CA SER A 265 5.50 -16.75 3.67
C SER A 265 5.48 -16.57 5.19
N ILE A 266 6.63 -16.72 5.86
CA ILE A 266 6.77 -16.48 7.30
C ILE A 266 6.42 -15.03 7.65
N SER A 267 6.90 -14.06 6.84
CA SER A 267 6.61 -12.65 7.09
C SER A 267 5.13 -12.27 6.89
N LEU A 268 4.36 -13.10 6.20
CA LEU A 268 2.92 -12.90 5.98
C LEU A 268 2.05 -13.67 6.98
N GLN A 269 2.62 -14.56 7.82
CA GLN A 269 1.82 -15.38 8.75
C GLN A 269 1.03 -14.58 9.80
N GLY A 270 1.45 -13.35 10.10
CA GLY A 270 0.74 -12.46 11.03
C GLY A 270 -0.39 -11.65 10.39
N MET A 271 -0.73 -11.89 9.12
CA MET A 271 -1.84 -11.23 8.41
C MET A 271 -2.90 -12.26 8.05
N ASP A 272 -4.16 -11.88 8.15
CA ASP A 272 -5.31 -12.72 7.78
C ASP A 272 -5.89 -12.26 6.45
N PHE A 273 -5.74 -13.08 5.41
CA PHE A 273 -6.21 -12.74 4.08
C PHE A 273 -6.54 -13.94 3.21
N THR A 274 -7.45 -13.72 2.28
CA THR A 274 -7.75 -14.64 1.17
C THR A 274 -7.19 -14.12 -0.14
N VAL A 275 -7.05 -15.02 -1.11
CA VAL A 275 -6.42 -14.71 -2.39
C VAL A 275 -7.38 -15.07 -3.50
N GLU A 276 -7.63 -14.08 -4.34
CA GLU A 276 -8.51 -14.17 -5.49
C GLU A 276 -7.71 -13.91 -6.76
N HIS A 277 -7.95 -14.76 -7.77
CA HIS A 277 -7.42 -14.53 -9.10
C HIS A 277 -8.38 -13.62 -9.86
N ARG A 278 -7.87 -12.51 -10.38
CA ARG A 278 -8.66 -11.56 -11.19
C ARG A 278 -8.02 -11.43 -12.58
N PRO A 279 -8.74 -11.74 -13.68
CA PRO A 279 -8.17 -11.68 -15.03
C PRO A 279 -7.61 -10.28 -15.35
N GLY A 280 -6.49 -10.21 -16.07
CA GLY A 280 -5.77 -8.96 -16.36
C GLY A 280 -6.60 -7.85 -17.02
N THR A 281 -7.65 -8.19 -17.77
CA THR A 281 -8.59 -7.21 -18.36
C THR A 281 -9.39 -6.44 -17.31
N ALA A 282 -9.57 -7.01 -16.11
CA ALA A 282 -10.23 -6.38 -14.98
C ALA A 282 -9.24 -5.82 -13.94
N HIS A 283 -7.93 -5.83 -14.24
CA HIS A 283 -6.82 -5.48 -13.33
C HIS A 283 -6.01 -4.25 -13.83
N ALA A 284 -6.59 -3.50 -14.76
CA ALA A 284 -5.95 -2.36 -15.43
C ALA A 284 -5.46 -1.25 -14.49
N ASN A 285 -5.99 -1.18 -13.27
CA ASN A 285 -5.57 -0.23 -12.25
C ASN A 285 -4.18 -0.56 -11.69
N ALA A 286 -3.95 -1.78 -11.21
CA ALA A 286 -2.63 -2.16 -10.70
C ALA A 286 -1.60 -2.27 -11.84
N ASP A 287 -2.01 -2.73 -13.03
CA ASP A 287 -1.18 -2.76 -14.24
C ASP A 287 -0.64 -1.38 -14.63
N GLY A 288 -1.48 -0.35 -14.59
CA GLY A 288 -1.03 1.02 -14.82
C GLY A 288 0.06 1.46 -13.85
N LEU A 289 -0.05 1.11 -12.57
CA LEU A 289 0.92 1.47 -11.53
C LEU A 289 2.25 0.70 -11.64
N SER A 290 2.22 -0.57 -12.00
CA SER A 290 3.44 -1.38 -12.14
C SER A 290 4.24 -0.96 -13.38
N ARG A 291 3.56 -0.50 -14.42
CA ARG A 291 4.15 0.01 -15.68
C ARG A 291 4.48 1.50 -15.65
N PHE A 292 4.21 2.19 -14.54
CA PHE A 292 4.59 3.59 -14.34
C PHE A 292 6.05 3.86 -14.72
N PHE A 293 6.95 2.95 -14.35
CA PHE A 293 8.40 3.10 -14.55
C PHE A 293 8.89 2.70 -15.95
N HIS A 294 7.99 2.29 -16.85
CA HIS A 294 8.40 1.82 -18.17
C HIS A 294 8.86 3.01 -19.02
N LEU A 295 10.17 3.10 -19.30
CA LEU A 295 10.89 4.06 -20.17
C LEU A 295 11.10 5.48 -19.62
N ALA A 296 11.73 5.59 -18.44
CA ALA A 296 12.41 6.83 -18.01
C ALA A 296 13.91 6.89 -18.40
N ASP A 297 14.46 5.86 -19.07
CA ASP A 297 15.89 5.77 -19.36
C ASP A 297 16.17 5.92 -20.87
N GLU A 298 16.21 7.17 -21.35
CA GLU A 298 17.15 7.63 -22.37
C GLU A 298 17.56 9.05 -21.93
N ASP A 299 18.53 9.10 -21.01
CA ASP A 299 19.43 10.24 -20.70
C ASP A 299 19.82 10.24 -19.22
N TYR A 300 20.57 9.24 -18.80
CA TYR A 300 21.57 9.41 -17.74
C TYR A 300 22.73 8.46 -18.05
N GLN A 301 23.46 8.77 -19.12
CA GLN A 301 24.84 8.29 -19.25
C GLN A 301 25.66 8.92 -18.12
N GLY A 302 26.42 8.06 -17.44
CA GLY A 302 26.96 8.34 -16.12
C GLY A 302 28.10 9.35 -16.06
N VAL A 303 28.38 9.74 -14.82
CA VAL A 303 29.72 10.05 -14.27
C VAL A 303 29.56 9.71 -12.78
N GLY A 304 30.21 8.66 -12.27
CA GLY A 304 31.48 8.77 -11.56
C GLY A 304 31.24 8.47 -10.08
#